data_AF-A0A6P0Y3R6-F1
#
_entry.id   AF-A0A6P0Y3R6-F1
#
_cell.length_a   1.000
_cell.length_b   1.000
_cell.length_c   1.000
_cell.angle_alpha   90.00
_cell.angle_beta   90.00
_cell.angle_gamma   90.00
#
_symmetry.space_group_name_H-M   'P 1'
#
loop_
_entity.id
_entity.type
_entity.pdbx_description
1 polymer ?
#
loop_
_entity_poly.entity_id
_entity_poly.type
_entity_poly.pdbx_seq_one_letter_code
_entity_poly.pdbx_strand_id
1 'polypeptide(L)'
;GIPWRDLPERFGDFRLVHTRFSRWSHSGVWERVFQALAEDADNEYAMIDATIVRAHQHSAGAKNSSAQQEDIGRSKGGLSTKIHGVVDALGNPTHFF
;
A
#
# COMPACT_ATOMS: atom_id res chain seq x y z
N GLY A 1 11.30 0.21 2.99
CA GLY A 1 11.39 0.41 1.53
C GLY A 1 12.64 1.19 1.19
N ILE A 2 13.08 1.13 -0.06
CA ILE A 2 14.18 1.96 -0.60
C ILE A 2 13.65 3.36 -0.97
N PRO A 3 14.40 4.46 -0.74
CA PRO A 3 14.02 5.77 -1.25
C PRO A 3 13.89 5.74 -2.77
N TRP A 4 12.88 6.43 -3.33
CA TRP A 4 12.70 6.48 -4.80
C TRP A 4 13.96 6.96 -5.53
N ARG A 5 14.72 7.88 -4.93
CA ARG A 5 15.96 8.41 -5.50
C ARG A 5 17.04 7.37 -5.70
N ASP A 6 16.98 6.27 -4.94
CA ASP A 6 17.97 5.19 -4.97
C ASP A 6 17.48 4.01 -5.83
N LEU A 7 16.38 4.19 -6.58
CA LEU A 7 15.86 3.17 -7.48
C LEU A 7 16.93 2.75 -8.50
N PRO A 8 17.23 1.44 -8.64
CA PRO A 8 18.23 0.98 -9.60
C PRO A 8 17.91 1.40 -11.03
N GLU A 9 18.94 1.83 -11.77
CA GLU A 9 18.81 2.39 -13.13
C GLU A 9 18.09 1.45 -14.12
N ARG A 10 18.19 0.12 -13.92
CA ARG A 10 17.46 -0.88 -14.71
C ARG A 10 15.94 -0.70 -14.73
N PHE A 11 15.37 0.04 -13.77
CA PHE A 11 13.93 0.33 -13.70
C PHE A 11 13.55 1.67 -14.38
N GLY A 12 14.54 2.44 -14.83
CA GLY A 12 14.37 3.76 -15.46
C GLY A 12 14.40 4.93 -14.49
N ASP A 13 14.13 6.13 -14.99
CA ASP A 13 14.11 7.36 -14.18
C ASP A 13 13.07 7.25 -13.06
N PHE A 14 13.54 7.35 -11.81
CA PHE A 14 12.70 7.24 -10.63
C PHE A 14 11.50 8.20 -10.63
N ARG A 15 11.62 9.38 -11.26
CA ARG A 15 10.51 10.35 -11.35
C ARG A 15 9.38 9.77 -12.18
N LEU A 16 9.71 9.16 -13.32
CA LEU A 16 8.73 8.53 -14.21
C LEU A 16 8.11 7.30 -13.56
N VAL A 17 8.91 6.49 -12.86
CA VAL A 17 8.41 5.34 -12.11
C VAL A 17 7.45 5.79 -11.01
N HIS A 18 7.84 6.78 -10.21
CA HIS A 18 6.98 7.33 -9.17
C HIS A 18 5.69 7.94 -9.73
N THR A 19 5.78 8.71 -10.82
CA THR A 19 4.59 9.26 -11.49
C THR A 19 3.66 8.17 -11.99
N ARG A 20 4.19 7.10 -12.60
CA ARG A 20 3.39 5.95 -13.02
C ARG A 20 2.75 5.25 -11.84
N PHE A 21 3.52 4.96 -10.79
CA PHE A 21 3.04 4.34 -9.56
C PHE A 21 1.87 5.13 -8.96
N SER A 22 2.03 6.45 -8.85
CA SER A 22 0.98 7.33 -8.32
C SER A 22 -0.27 7.35 -9.21
N ARG A 23 -0.12 7.44 -10.55
CA ARG A 23 -1.25 7.37 -11.48
C ARG A 23 -1.99 6.04 -11.40
N TRP A 24 -1.25 4.94 -11.26
CA TRP A 24 -1.82 3.60 -11.11
C TRP A 24 -2.58 3.43 -9.80
N SER A 25 -2.07 4.03 -8.72
CA SER A 25 -2.79 4.10 -7.44
C SER A 25 -4.13 4.82 -7.60
N HIS A 26 -4.14 6.03 -8.17
CA HIS A 26 -5.36 6.81 -8.35
C HIS A 26 -6.36 6.19 -9.35
N SER A 27 -5.90 5.38 -10.29
CA SER A 27 -6.76 4.73 -11.30
C SER A 27 -7.14 3.28 -10.96
N GLY A 28 -6.83 2.82 -9.74
CA GLY A 28 -7.15 1.48 -9.26
C GLY A 28 -6.42 0.36 -10.01
N VAL A 29 -5.32 0.65 -10.71
CA VAL A 29 -4.55 -0.40 -11.43
C VAL A 29 -3.98 -1.40 -10.42
N TRP A 30 -3.46 -0.92 -9.29
CA TRP A 30 -2.91 -1.80 -8.26
C TRP A 30 -3.98 -2.75 -7.70
N GLU A 31 -5.18 -2.23 -7.42
CA GLU A 31 -6.32 -3.05 -6.98
C GLU A 31 -6.66 -4.15 -7.99
N ARG A 32 -6.73 -3.82 -9.28
CA ARG A 32 -6.99 -4.83 -10.33
C ARG A 32 -5.88 -5.88 -10.44
N VAL A 33 -4.61 -5.46 -10.27
CA VAL A 33 -3.49 -6.42 -10.24
C VAL A 33 -3.62 -7.36 -9.06
N PHE A 34 -3.93 -6.85 -7.87
CA PHE A 34 -4.17 -7.70 -6.69
C PHE A 34 -5.35 -8.64 -6.90
N GLN A 35 -6.47 -8.13 -7.45
CA GLN A 35 -7.64 -8.94 -7.73
C GLN A 35 -7.33 -10.08 -8.71
N ALA A 36 -6.60 -9.81 -9.79
CA ALA A 36 -6.19 -10.83 -10.76
C ALA A 36 -5.26 -11.87 -10.13
N LEU A 37 -4.34 -11.46 -9.25
CA LEU A 37 -3.48 -12.39 -8.51
C LEU A 37 -4.27 -13.24 -7.50
N ALA A 38 -5.37 -12.70 -6.98
CA ALA A 38 -6.25 -13.41 -6.04
C ALA A 38 -7.21 -14.40 -6.71
N GLU A 39 -7.35 -14.40 -8.04
CA GLU A 39 -8.21 -15.36 -8.75
C GLU A 39 -7.76 -16.81 -8.58
N ASP A 40 -6.46 -17.04 -8.41
CA ASP A 40 -5.85 -18.35 -8.17
C ASP A 40 -5.55 -18.58 -6.67
N ALA A 41 -6.26 -17.89 -5.79
CA ALA A 41 -6.04 -17.98 -4.35
C ALA A 41 -6.35 -19.38 -3.82
N ASP A 42 -5.45 -19.89 -2.97
CA ASP A 42 -5.66 -21.14 -2.25
C ASP A 42 -6.60 -20.93 -1.07
N ASN A 43 -7.90 -21.10 -1.33
CA ASN A 43 -8.98 -20.84 -0.38
C ASN A 43 -9.20 -21.99 0.63
N GLU A 44 -8.25 -22.92 0.80
CA GLU A 44 -8.35 -23.93 1.87
C GLU A 44 -8.50 -23.25 3.24
N TYR A 45 -7.81 -22.11 3.43
CA TYR A 45 -7.98 -21.22 4.57
C TYR A 45 -7.90 -19.76 4.14
N ALA A 46 -8.75 -18.92 4.75
CA ALA A 46 -8.65 -17.47 4.66
C ALA A 46 -8.29 -16.91 6.04
N MET A 47 -7.23 -16.10 6.11
CA MET A 47 -6.81 -15.43 7.35
C MET A 47 -7.02 -13.93 7.23
N ILE A 48 -7.33 -13.28 8.34
CA ILE A 48 -7.31 -11.81 8.42
C ILE A 48 -5.99 -11.41 9.05
N ASP A 49 -5.18 -10.69 8.30
CA ASP A 49 -3.96 -10.05 8.82
C ASP A 49 -4.08 -8.52 8.73
N ALA A 50 -3.29 -7.83 9.55
CA ALA A 50 -3.19 -6.39 9.50
C ALA A 50 -1.74 -5.92 9.60
N THR A 51 -1.30 -5.18 8.59
CA THR A 51 0.04 -4.57 8.59
C THR A 51 -0.05 -3.11 9.02
N ILE A 52 0.84 -2.71 9.93
CA ILE A 52 1.00 -1.32 10.36
C ILE A 52 2.19 -0.71 9.63
N VAL A 53 1.94 0.33 8.85
CA VAL A 53 2.97 1.10 8.16
C VAL A 53 3.17 2.42 8.90
N ARG A 54 4.40 2.65 9.38
CA ARG A 54 4.75 3.91 10.05
C ARG A 54 4.80 5.04 9.03
N ALA A 55 4.13 6.15 9.33
CA ALA A 55 4.21 7.36 8.52
C ALA A 55 5.62 7.97 8.66
N HIS A 56 6.09 8.68 7.63
CA HIS A 56 7.36 9.37 7.72
C HIS A 56 7.32 10.39 8.87
N GLN A 57 8.45 10.62 9.56
CA GLN A 57 8.47 11.51 10.74
C GLN A 57 8.02 12.95 10.44
N HIS A 58 8.08 13.35 9.17
CA HIS A 58 7.61 14.64 8.66
C HIS A 58 6.29 14.54 7.87
N SER A 59 5.60 13.40 7.91
CA SER A 59 4.25 13.28 7.36
C SER A 59 3.30 14.14 8.17
N ALA A 60 2.70 15.14 7.52
CA ALA A 60 1.71 16.05 8.12
C ALA A 60 0.34 15.99 7.44
N GLY A 61 0.16 15.04 6.52
CA GLY A 61 -0.97 15.00 5.57
C GLY A 61 -0.75 15.90 4.35
N ALA A 62 -1.55 15.72 3.31
CA ALA A 62 -1.54 16.58 2.12
C ALA A 62 -2.13 17.97 2.40
N LYS A 63 -1.86 18.92 1.50
CA LYS A 63 -2.45 20.27 1.59
C LYS A 63 -3.95 20.19 1.26
N ASN A 64 -4.77 20.85 2.09
CA ASN A 64 -6.23 20.92 1.96
C ASN A 64 -6.96 19.58 2.08
N SER A 65 -6.40 18.63 2.83
CA SER A 65 -7.07 17.37 3.15
C SER A 65 -7.53 17.32 4.60
N SER A 66 -8.49 16.43 4.88
CA SER A 66 -8.96 16.12 6.22
C SER A 66 -8.27 14.88 6.78
N ALA A 67 -8.35 14.68 8.10
CA ALA A 67 -7.84 13.46 8.74
C ALA A 67 -8.48 12.19 8.17
N GLN A 68 -9.74 12.25 7.70
CA GLN A 68 -10.43 11.13 7.06
C GLN A 68 -9.94 10.82 5.64
N GLN A 69 -9.20 11.74 5.01
CA GLN A 69 -8.67 11.55 3.64
C GLN A 69 -7.22 11.07 3.61
N GLU A 70 -6.53 11.12 4.75
CA GLU A 70 -5.08 10.88 4.84
C GLU A 70 -4.72 9.49 5.35
N ASP A 71 -5.69 8.71 5.84
CA ASP A 71 -5.51 7.36 6.42
C ASP A 71 -4.36 7.24 7.43
N ILE A 72 -3.98 8.35 8.08
CA ILE A 72 -2.93 8.41 9.10
C ILE A 72 -3.58 8.51 10.49
N GLY A 73 -3.41 7.46 11.28
CA GLY A 73 -3.81 7.41 12.69
C GLY A 73 -2.63 7.65 13.65
N ARG A 74 -2.94 7.91 14.92
CA ARG A 74 -1.95 8.01 16.01
C ARG A 74 -1.95 6.73 16.83
N SER A 75 -0.78 6.11 16.97
CA SER A 75 -0.53 4.98 17.86
C SER A 75 0.50 5.34 18.94
N LYS A 76 0.79 4.42 19.87
CA LYS A 76 1.90 4.59 20.83
C LYS A 76 3.26 4.75 20.14
N GLY A 77 3.42 4.22 18.92
CA GLY A 77 4.65 4.30 18.13
C GLY A 77 4.75 5.52 17.22
N GLY A 78 3.83 6.49 17.35
CA GLY A 78 3.75 7.66 16.48
C GLY A 78 2.66 7.56 15.41
N LEU A 79 2.80 8.35 14.35
CA LEU A 79 1.86 8.38 13.23
C LEU A 79 2.03 7.12 12.34
N SER A 80 0.91 6.51 11.97
CA SER A 80 0.89 5.25 11.21
C SER A 80 -0.44 5.04 10.48
N THR A 81 -0.40 4.26 9.42
CA THR A 81 -1.58 3.68 8.76
C THR A 81 -1.66 2.20 9.11
N LYS A 82 -2.87 1.67 9.30
CA LYS A 82 -3.11 0.23 9.45
C LYS A 82 -3.93 -0.23 8.25
N ILE A 83 -3.43 -1.24 7.54
CA ILE A 83 -4.11 -1.87 6.41
C ILE A 83 -4.56 -3.24 6.89
N HIS A 84 -5.86 -3.51 6.75
CA HIS A 84 -6.43 -4.83 7.00
C HIS A 84 -6.55 -5.58 5.67
N GLY A 85 -6.21 -6.87 5.67
CA GLY A 85 -6.35 -7.69 4.48
C GLY A 85 -6.78 -9.11 4.80
N VAL A 86 -7.49 -9.72 3.86
CA VAL A 86 -7.68 -11.16 3.81
C VAL A 86 -6.50 -11.74 3.02
N VAL A 87 -5.93 -12.83 3.52
CA VAL A 87 -4.88 -13.58 2.85
C VAL A 87 -5.27 -15.04 2.70
N ASP A 88 -4.82 -15.66 1.61
CA ASP A 88 -4.97 -17.10 1.36
C ASP A 88 -4.01 -17.95 2.21
N ALA A 89 -4.07 -19.27 2.07
CA ALA A 89 -3.22 -20.19 2.83
C ALA A 89 -1.70 -20.01 2.56
N LEU A 90 -1.32 -19.39 1.43
CA LEU A 90 0.06 -19.10 1.04
C LEU A 90 0.52 -17.69 1.48
N GLY A 91 -0.38 -16.91 2.09
CA GLY A 91 -0.12 -15.54 2.54
C GLY A 91 -0.28 -14.49 1.43
N ASN A 92 -0.89 -14.83 0.30
CA ASN A 92 -1.17 -13.87 -0.76
C ASN A 92 -2.42 -13.04 -0.39
N PRO A 93 -2.38 -11.71 -0.54
CA PRO A 93 -3.53 -10.87 -0.26
C PRO A 93 -4.64 -11.10 -1.29
N THR A 94 -5.84 -11.40 -0.80
CA THR A 94 -7.04 -11.63 -1.61
C THR A 94 -8.02 -10.46 -1.54
N HIS A 95 -8.00 -9.69 -0.45
CA HIS A 95 -8.86 -8.52 -0.27
C HIS A 95 -8.29 -7.53 0.75
N PHE A 96 -8.66 -6.24 0.66
CA PHE A 96 -8.25 -5.19 1.61
C PHE A 96 -9.48 -4.40 2.12
N PHE A 97 -9.39 -3.89 3.35
CA PHE A 97 -10.43 -3.08 3.99
C PHE A 97 -9.87 -1.79 4.61
#